data_AF-A0AAW7ZBL5-F1
#
_entry.id   AF-A0AAW7ZBL5-F1
#
_cell.length_a   1.000
_cell.length_b   1.000
_cell.length_c   1.000
_cell.angle_alpha   90.00
_cell.angle_beta   90.00
_cell.angle_gamma   90.00
#
_symmetry.space_group_name_H-M   'P 1'
#
loop_
_entity.id
_entity.type
_entity.pdbx_description
1 polymer ?
#
loop_
_entity_poly.entity_id
_entity_poly.type
_entity_poly.pdbx_seq_one_letter_code
_entity_poly.pdbx_strand_id
1 'polypeptide(L)'
;MTQLLAQIFISWPTILGSLLISICGIISFRLSFLVVGSLLSIGFAWYLTGLPFFIFKLLGFTLPLLHIVAIYFVSHKLRWAAGLLLTPHLIIAVYFGLGVLKQGLHAIELLLAQ
;
A
#
# COMPACT_ATOMS: atom_id res chain seq x y z
N MET A 1 -10.29 -17.19 11.84
CA MET A 1 -9.07 -16.54 12.41
C MET A 1 -7.84 -16.70 11.51
N THR A 2 -7.60 -17.88 10.91
CA THR A 2 -6.45 -18.13 10.01
C THR A 2 -6.41 -17.24 8.76
N GLN A 3 -7.56 -16.96 8.14
CA GLN A 3 -7.63 -16.05 6.98
C GLN A 3 -7.24 -14.61 7.31
N LEU A 4 -7.61 -14.11 8.50
CA LEU A 4 -7.34 -12.73 8.90
C LEU A 4 -5.85 -12.51 9.22
N LEU A 5 -5.24 -13.47 9.93
CA LEU A 5 -3.80 -13.46 10.21
C LEU A 5 -2.97 -13.58 8.93
N ALA A 6 -3.34 -14.48 8.02
CA ALA A 6 -2.69 -14.61 6.72
C ALA A 6 -2.82 -13.33 5.89
N GLN A 7 -4.01 -12.70 5.90
CA GLN A 7 -4.20 -11.40 5.27
C GLN A 7 -3.26 -10.37 5.90
N ILE A 8 -3.22 -10.20 7.23
CA ILE A 8 -2.35 -9.19 7.86
C ILE A 8 -0.87 -9.43 7.50
N PHE A 9 -0.36 -10.66 7.66
CA PHE A 9 1.05 -10.97 7.40
C PHE A 9 1.46 -10.86 5.93
N ILE A 10 0.56 -11.13 4.98
CA ILE A 10 0.85 -11.01 3.54
C ILE A 10 0.64 -9.57 3.05
N SER A 11 -0.33 -8.85 3.62
CA SER A 11 -0.72 -7.50 3.18
C SER A 11 0.30 -6.46 3.60
N TRP A 12 0.85 -6.53 4.81
CA TRP A 12 1.80 -5.53 5.30
C TRP A 12 3.10 -5.45 4.49
N PRO A 13 3.79 -6.58 4.20
CA PRO A 13 4.95 -6.58 3.32
C PRO A 13 4.62 -6.13 1.90
N THR A 14 3.42 -6.45 1.40
CA THR A 14 3.01 -6.02 0.06
C THR A 14 2.68 -4.53 -0.01
N ILE A 15 2.04 -3.95 1.00
CA ILE A 15 1.81 -2.49 1.11
C ILE A 15 3.13 -1.73 1.13
N LEU A 16 4.00 -2.05 2.09
CA LEU A 16 5.26 -1.33 2.25
C LEU A 16 6.21 -1.62 1.07
N GLY A 17 6.29 -2.87 0.63
CA GLY A 17 7.13 -3.28 -0.49
C GLY A 17 6.71 -2.59 -1.78
N SER A 18 5.42 -2.59 -2.13
CA SER A 18 4.94 -1.92 -3.35
C SER A 18 5.19 -0.42 -3.30
N LEU A 19 4.94 0.24 -2.17
CA LEU A 19 5.16 1.67 -2.02
C LEU A 19 6.65 2.03 -2.12
N LEU A 20 7.52 1.35 -1.35
CA LEU A 20 8.96 1.60 -1.35
C LEU A 20 9.58 1.35 -2.72
N ILE A 21 9.25 0.22 -3.36
CA ILE A 21 9.76 -0.11 -4.70
C ILE A 21 9.28 0.93 -5.72
N SER A 22 8.04 1.39 -5.64
CA SER A 22 7.51 2.41 -6.55
C SER A 22 8.18 3.76 -6.35
N ILE A 23 8.41 4.17 -5.11
CA ILE A 23 9.17 5.40 -4.77
C ILE A 23 10.59 5.30 -5.34
N CYS A 24 11.28 4.18 -5.11
CA CYS A 24 12.61 3.92 -5.71
C CYS A 24 12.55 3.99 -7.24
N GLY A 25 11.50 3.45 -7.87
CA GLY A 25 11.29 3.53 -9.31
C GLY A 25 11.15 4.97 -9.83
N ILE A 26 10.41 5.81 -9.13
CA ILE A 26 10.24 7.24 -9.48
C ILE A 26 11.57 7.99 -9.31
N ILE A 27 12.25 7.81 -8.19
CA ILE A 27 13.52 8.50 -7.89
C ILE A 27 14.58 8.06 -8.91
N SER A 28 14.70 6.77 -9.21
CA SER A 28 15.70 6.25 -10.14
C SER A 28 15.30 6.32 -11.62
N PHE A 29 14.11 6.83 -11.97
CA PHE A 29 13.54 6.75 -13.33
C PHE A 29 13.52 5.33 -13.92
N ARG A 30 13.41 4.30 -13.07
CA ARG A 30 13.43 2.89 -13.50
C ARG A 30 12.00 2.36 -13.58
N LEU A 31 11.48 2.26 -14.80
CA LEU A 31 10.13 1.77 -15.07
C LEU A 31 9.91 0.36 -14.54
N SER A 32 10.92 -0.51 -14.60
CA SER A 32 10.84 -1.89 -14.07
C SER A 32 10.47 -1.94 -12.60
N PHE A 33 10.94 -0.98 -11.78
CA PHE A 33 10.58 -0.92 -10.36
C PHE A 33 9.12 -0.52 -10.18
N LEU A 34 8.59 0.41 -10.99
CA LEU A 34 7.16 0.74 -10.93
C LEU A 34 6.26 -0.43 -11.36
N VAL A 35 6.70 -1.23 -12.34
CA VAL A 35 5.99 -2.47 -12.71
C VAL A 35 5.99 -3.45 -11.54
N VAL A 36 7.14 -3.69 -10.92
CA VAL A 36 7.23 -4.56 -9.74
C VAL A 36 6.38 -4.03 -8.59
N GLY A 37 6.42 -2.72 -8.33
CA GLY A 37 5.59 -2.07 -7.33
C GLY A 37 4.10 -2.23 -7.61
N SER A 38 3.67 -2.11 -8.88
CA SER A 38 2.29 -2.37 -9.30
C SER A 38 1.89 -3.83 -9.12
N LEU A 39 2.79 -4.79 -9.31
CA LEU A 39 2.50 -6.21 -9.09
C LEU A 39 2.37 -6.52 -7.59
N LEU A 40 3.26 -5.97 -6.76
CA LEU A 40 3.13 -6.11 -5.30
C LEU A 40 1.85 -5.46 -4.77
N SER A 41 1.39 -4.35 -5.35
CA SER A 41 0.17 -3.68 -4.89
C SER A 41 -1.10 -4.49 -5.15
N ILE A 42 -1.05 -5.56 -5.97
CA ILE A 42 -2.16 -6.51 -6.12
C ILE A 42 -2.45 -7.23 -4.80
N GLY A 43 -1.42 -7.59 -4.03
CA GLY A 43 -1.60 -8.19 -2.70
C GLY A 43 -2.35 -7.25 -1.76
N PHE A 44 -2.05 -5.96 -1.86
CA PHE A 44 -2.77 -4.94 -1.09
C PHE A 44 -4.18 -4.67 -1.61
N ALA A 45 -4.39 -4.67 -2.93
CA ALA A 45 -5.70 -4.57 -3.54
C ALA A 45 -6.63 -5.70 -3.07
N TRP A 46 -6.09 -6.92 -3.00
CA TRP A 46 -6.81 -8.07 -2.48
C TRP A 46 -7.23 -7.89 -1.01
N TYR A 47 -6.34 -7.33 -0.18
CA TYR A 47 -6.66 -6.99 1.20
C TYR A 47 -7.78 -5.95 1.31
N LEU A 48 -7.65 -4.83 0.58
CA LEU A 48 -8.62 -3.74 0.59
C LEU A 48 -10.00 -4.15 0.10
N THR A 49 -10.07 -4.99 -0.94
CA THR A 49 -11.34 -5.49 -1.49
C THR A 49 -12.05 -6.47 -0.56
N GLY A 50 -11.31 -7.11 0.35
CA GLY A 50 -11.87 -7.96 1.41
C GLY A 50 -12.54 -7.18 2.55
N LEU A 51 -12.38 -5.85 2.62
CA LEU A 51 -12.99 -5.03 3.66
C LEU A 51 -14.48 -4.75 3.37
N PRO A 52 -15.30 -4.57 4.41
CA PRO A 52 -16.75 -4.46 4.27
C PRO A 52 -17.22 -3.17 3.58
N PHE A 53 -16.46 -2.08 3.69
CA PHE A 53 -16.86 -0.78 3.14
C PHE A 53 -16.55 -0.65 1.65
N PHE A 54 -17.52 -0.13 0.89
CA PHE A 54 -17.41 0.06 -0.57
C PHE A 54 -16.20 0.92 -0.98
N ILE A 55 -15.86 1.95 -0.19
CA ILE A 55 -14.72 2.83 -0.46
C ILE A 55 -13.41 2.03 -0.59
N PHE A 56 -13.23 0.98 0.22
CA PHE A 56 -12.01 0.16 0.18
C PHE A 56 -11.96 -0.74 -1.04
N LYS A 57 -13.11 -1.22 -1.53
CA LYS A 57 -13.17 -1.97 -2.80
C LYS A 57 -12.74 -1.08 -3.96
N LEU A 58 -13.29 0.14 -4.02
CA LEU A 58 -12.91 1.12 -5.04
C LEU A 58 -11.41 1.45 -4.99
N LEU A 59 -10.88 1.69 -3.79
CA LEU A 59 -9.46 1.96 -3.59
C LEU A 59 -8.59 0.75 -3.97
N GLY A 60 -9.02 -0.46 -3.63
CA GLY A 60 -8.32 -1.69 -3.98
C GLY A 60 -8.14 -1.85 -5.49
N PHE A 61 -9.17 -1.57 -6.29
CA PHE A 61 -9.05 -1.65 -7.76
C PHE A 61 -8.28 -0.48 -8.37
N THR A 62 -8.39 0.72 -7.80
CA THR A 62 -7.75 1.92 -8.36
C THR A 62 -6.26 2.02 -8.03
N LEU A 63 -5.80 1.49 -6.89
CA LEU A 63 -4.40 1.59 -6.46
C LEU A 63 -3.38 0.98 -7.45
N PRO A 64 -3.53 -0.27 -7.95
CA PRO A 64 -2.63 -0.80 -8.96
C PRO A 64 -2.64 0.03 -10.25
N LEU A 65 -3.82 0.51 -10.66
CA LEU A 65 -3.95 1.37 -11.83
C LEU A 65 -3.18 2.69 -11.66
N LEU A 66 -3.19 3.29 -10.46
CA LEU A 66 -2.38 4.50 -10.18
C LEU A 66 -0.88 4.24 -10.34
N HIS A 67 -0.39 3.04 -10.04
CA HIS A 67 1.01 2.68 -10.25
C HIS A 67 1.33 2.55 -11.73
N ILE A 68 0.42 1.96 -12.50
CA ILE A 68 0.55 1.86 -13.96
C ILE A 68 0.54 3.27 -14.59
N VAL A 69 -0.35 4.16 -14.17
CA VAL A 69 -0.39 5.54 -14.65
C VAL A 69 0.89 6.29 -14.24
N ALA A 70 1.46 6.01 -13.06
CA ALA A 70 2.73 6.58 -12.65
C ALA A 70 3.89 6.16 -13.59
N ILE A 71 3.87 4.96 -14.18
CA ILE A 71 4.84 4.54 -15.21
C ILE A 71 4.84 5.52 -16.39
N TYR A 72 3.66 5.91 -16.87
CA TYR A 72 3.52 6.87 -17.96
C TYR A 72 4.11 8.24 -17.60
N PHE A 73 3.85 8.76 -16.40
CA PHE A 73 4.42 10.05 -15.99
C PHE A 73 5.95 10.00 -15.80
N VAL A 74 6.47 8.88 -15.29
CA VAL A 74 7.93 8.68 -15.14
C VAL A 74 8.61 8.55 -16.49
N SER A 75 8.00 7.89 -17.49
CA SER A 75 8.56 7.80 -18.84
C SER A 75 8.69 9.17 -19.51
N HIS A 76 7.82 10.13 -19.14
CA HIS A 76 7.87 11.52 -19.60
C HIS A 76 8.70 12.45 -18.70
N LYS A 77 9.51 11.89 -17.78
CA LYS A 77 10.36 12.63 -16.83
C LYS A 77 9.61 13.51 -15.82
N LEU A 78 8.29 13.35 -15.67
CA LEU A 78 7.45 14.11 -14.75
C LEU A 78 7.33 13.41 -13.37
N ARG A 79 8.44 13.38 -12.61
CA ARG A 79 8.50 12.70 -11.29
C ARG A 79 7.46 13.20 -10.29
N TRP A 80 7.20 14.51 -10.29
CA TRP A 80 6.25 15.13 -9.36
C TRP A 80 4.84 14.61 -9.56
N ALA A 81 4.37 14.53 -10.80
CA ALA A 81 3.06 13.97 -11.14
C ALA A 81 2.97 12.48 -10.76
N ALA A 82 4.02 11.71 -11.03
CA ALA A 82 4.10 10.30 -10.63
C ALA A 82 4.06 10.12 -9.11
N GLY A 83 4.77 10.97 -8.36
CA GLY A 83 4.74 10.95 -6.90
C GLY A 83 3.35 11.29 -6.36
N LEU A 84 2.68 12.27 -6.98
CA LEU A 84 1.32 12.67 -6.59
C LEU A 84 0.31 11.53 -6.76
N LEU A 85 0.47 10.69 -7.79
CA LEU A 85 -0.34 9.49 -8.02
C LEU A 85 -0.12 8.40 -6.96
N LEU A 86 1.03 8.35 -6.29
CA LEU A 86 1.27 7.43 -5.17
C LEU A 86 0.70 7.95 -3.84
N THR A 87 0.29 9.22 -3.77
CA THR A 87 -0.22 9.84 -2.53
C THR A 87 -1.41 9.09 -1.92
N PRO A 88 -2.43 8.65 -2.68
CA PRO A 88 -3.52 7.86 -2.12
C PRO A 88 -3.02 6.55 -1.50
N HIS A 89 -2.03 5.89 -2.12
CA HIS A 89 -1.42 4.69 -1.56
C HIS A 89 -0.73 4.98 -0.22
N LEU A 90 0.06 6.05 -0.17
CA LEU A 90 0.74 6.49 1.05
C LEU A 90 -0.25 6.82 2.17
N ILE A 91 -1.32 7.56 1.87
CA ILE A 91 -2.35 7.94 2.84
C ILE A 91 -2.98 6.69 3.47
N ILE A 92 -3.35 5.71 2.64
CA ILE A 92 -3.99 4.49 3.12
C ILE A 92 -2.99 3.66 3.95
N ALA A 93 -1.73 3.55 3.50
CA ALA A 93 -0.67 2.86 4.25
C ALA A 93 -0.47 3.49 5.64
N VAL A 94 -0.43 4.82 5.73
CA VAL A 94 -0.33 5.54 7.01
C VAL A 94 -1.57 5.32 7.87
N TYR A 95 -2.77 5.41 7.30
CA TYR A 95 -4.02 5.18 8.01
C TYR A 95 -4.07 3.79 8.69
N PHE A 96 -3.75 2.73 7.95
CA PHE A 96 -3.69 1.38 8.53
C PHE A 96 -2.51 1.22 9.52
N GLY A 97 -1.39 1.90 9.27
CA GLY A 97 -0.22 1.86 10.15
C GLY A 97 -0.51 2.40 11.54
N LEU A 98 -1.20 3.55 11.59
CA LEU A 98 -1.67 4.13 12.84
C LEU A 98 -2.66 3.21 13.56
N GLY A 99 -3.52 2.50 12.82
CA GLY A 99 -4.44 1.51 13.37
C GLY A 99 -3.71 0.36 14.07
N VAL A 100 -2.71 -0.23 13.41
CA VAL A 100 -1.90 -1.33 13.97
C VAL A 100 -1.11 -0.87 15.20
N LEU A 101 -0.52 0.33 15.16
CA LEU A 101 0.21 0.88 16.31
C LEU A 101 -0.70 1.10 17.53
N LYS A 102 -1.90 1.67 17.32
CA LYS A 102 -2.87 1.85 18.41
C LYS A 102 -3.31 0.51 19.01
N GLN A 103 -3.57 -0.48 18.16
CA GLN A 103 -3.98 -1.81 18.61
C GLN A 103 -2.84 -2.53 19.37
N GLY A 104 -1.60 -2.41 18.89
CA GLY A 104 -0.42 -2.94 19.55
C GLY A 104 -0.17 -2.30 20.91
N LEU A 105 -0.29 -0.98 21.01
CA LEU A 105 -0.14 -0.25 22.26
C LEU A 105 -1.17 -0.70 23.31
N HIS A 106 -2.44 -0.80 22.92
CA HIS A 106 -3.51 -1.24 23.82
C HIS A 106 -3.32 -2.68 24.31
N ALA A 107 -2.80 -3.57 23.46
CA ALA A 107 -2.48 -4.94 23.85
C ALA A 107 -1.35 -5.01 24.89
N ILE A 108 -0.34 -4.14 24.78
CA ILE A 108 0.76 -4.05 25.74
C ILE A 108 0.26 -3.50 27.09
N GLU A 109 -0.60 -2.49 27.09
CA GLU A 109 -1.20 -1.95 28.32
C GLU A 109 -2.00 -3.01 29.08
N LEU A 110 -2.78 -3.83 28.37
CA LEU A 110 -3.53 -4.94 28.97
C LEU A 110 -2.62 -6.03 29.56
N LEU A 111 -1.48 -6.30 28.93
CA LEU A 111 -0.48 -7.25 29.43
C LEU A 111 0.26 -6.74 30.67
N LEU A 112 0.47 -5.42 30.78
CA LEU A 112 1.12 -4.78 31.93
C LEU A 112 0.17 -4.56 33.11
N ALA A 113 -1.14 -4.61 32.89
CA ALA A 113 -2.17 -4.47 33.91
C ALA A 113 -2.59 -5.82 34.57
N GLN A 114 -2.00 -6.94 34.11
CA GLN A 114 -2.16 -8.28 34.69
C GLN A 114 -0.98 -8.62 35.60
#